data_AF-A0A9R0I0U9-F1
#
_entry.id   AF-A0A9R0I0U9-F1
#
_cell.length_a   1.000
_cell.length_b   1.000
_cell.length_c   1.000
_cell.angle_alpha   90.00
_cell.angle_beta   90.00
_cell.angle_gamma   90.00
#
_symmetry.space_group_name_H-M   'P 1'
#
loop_
_entity.id
_entity.type
_entity.pdbx_description
1 polymer ?
#
loop_
_entity_poly.entity_id
_entity_poly.type
_entity_poly.pdbx_seq_one_letter_code
_entity_poly.pdbx_strand_id
1 'polypeptide(L)'
;MADHLFNSISLGGRGGTKPGQMRINSGGILWKKQGGGKAVEVDKSNISVLFWMKVQRSTQLGVRSKDGLYYKFIGFRDTVCCFSPAHSLFHLSTSDKVILNVFN
;
A
#
# COMPACT_ATOMS: atom_id res chain seq x y z
N MET A 1 -15.55 8.83 7.08
CA MET A 1 -14.38 8.59 6.20
C MET A 1 -13.97 7.14 6.36
N ALA A 2 -13.76 6.41 5.27
CA ALA A 2 -13.51 4.97 5.33
C ALA A 2 -12.03 4.70 5.62
N ASP A 3 -11.74 4.17 6.81
CA ASP A 3 -10.45 3.58 7.13
C ASP A 3 -10.44 2.12 6.63
N HIS A 4 -9.48 1.80 5.76
CA HIS A 4 -9.28 0.43 5.30
C HIS A 4 -8.17 -0.24 6.13
N LEU A 5 -8.56 -1.24 6.92
CA LEU A 5 -7.67 -2.04 7.75
C LEU A 5 -7.31 -3.36 7.07
N PHE A 6 -6.03 -3.62 6.92
CA PHE A 6 -5.51 -4.88 6.39
C PHE A 6 -4.64 -5.57 7.44
N ASN A 7 -5.00 -6.80 7.76
CA ASN A 7 -4.22 -7.64 8.67
C ASN A 7 -3.20 -8.47 7.87
N SER A 8 -2.08 -8.78 8.51
CA SER A 8 -1.03 -9.64 7.95
C SER A 8 -0.37 -9.11 6.66
N ILE A 9 -0.34 -7.78 6.49
CA ILE A 9 0.43 -7.15 5.42
C ILE A 9 1.90 -7.14 5.82
N SER A 10 2.75 -7.66 4.96
CA SER A 10 4.18 -7.74 5.21
C SER A 10 4.95 -6.59 4.57
N LEU A 11 5.85 -5.98 5.33
CA LEU A 11 6.83 -5.02 4.81
C LEU A 11 8.06 -5.78 4.29
N GLY A 12 8.39 -5.59 3.02
CA GLY A 12 9.59 -6.15 2.39
C GLY A 12 10.86 -5.37 2.74
N GLY A 13 11.99 -6.08 2.82
CA GLY A 13 13.33 -5.48 3.04
C GLY A 13 14.47 -6.48 2.83
N ARG A 14 15.71 -6.04 3.06
CA ARG A 14 16.95 -6.83 2.84
C ARG A 14 17.05 -8.12 3.67
N GLY A 15 16.29 -8.25 4.77
CA GLY A 15 16.27 -9.43 5.64
C GLY A 15 15.00 -10.27 5.52
N GLY A 16 14.30 -10.20 4.38
CA GLY A 16 13.00 -10.84 4.18
C GLY A 16 11.82 -9.94 4.57
N THR A 17 10.64 -10.56 4.68
CA THR A 17 9.37 -9.87 4.94
C THR A 17 9.03 -9.88 6.42
N LYS A 18 8.59 -8.73 6.95
CA LYS A 18 8.11 -8.61 8.33
C LYS A 18 6.60 -8.44 8.32
N PRO A 19 5.79 -9.33 8.94
CA PRO A 19 4.34 -9.18 8.98
C PRO A 19 3.92 -8.04 9.90
N GLY A 20 2.77 -7.44 9.60
CA GLY A 20 2.21 -6.33 10.36
C GLY A 20 0.78 -6.02 9.97
N GLN A 21 0.25 -4.97 10.60
CA GLN A 21 -1.07 -4.43 10.31
C GLN A 21 -0.92 -3.14 9.53
N MET A 22 -1.69 -2.99 8.46
CA MET A 22 -1.73 -1.80 7.63
C MET A 22 -3.07 -1.10 7.74
N ARG A 23 -3.04 0.22 7.73
CA ARG A 23 -4.18 1.12 7.66
C ARG A 23 -3.98 2.07 6.48
N ILE A 24 -5.01 2.25 5.68
CA ILE A 24 -5.07 3.24 4.62
C ILE A 24 -6.28 4.11 4.90
N ASN A 25 -6.07 5.42 4.93
CA ASN A 25 -7.13 6.40 5.07
C ASN A 25 -6.87 7.61 4.17
N SER A 26 -7.73 8.62 4.22
CA SER A 26 -7.58 9.83 3.41
C SER A 26 -6.32 10.65 3.74
N GLY A 27 -5.75 10.46 4.93
CA GLY A 27 -4.50 11.10 5.37
C GLY A 27 -3.24 10.39 4.91
N GLY A 28 -3.32 9.11 4.55
CA GLY A 28 -2.18 8.36 4.01
C GLY A 28 -2.15 6.90 4.42
N ILE A 29 -0.94 6.39 4.64
CA ILE A 29 -0.66 4.98 4.87
C ILE A 29 0.08 4.83 6.20
N LEU A 30 -0.42 3.92 7.04
CA LEU A 30 0.23 3.52 8.27
C LEU A 30 0.40 2.00 8.31
N TRP A 31 1.59 1.55 8.68
CA TRP A 31 1.90 0.14 8.87
C TRP A 31 2.64 -0.07 10.18
N LYS A 32 2.21 -1.03 10.98
CA LYS A 32 2.85 -1.38 12.25
C LYS A 32 3.25 -2.85 12.25
N LYS A 33 4.49 -3.13 12.60
CA LYS A 33 5.02 -4.50 12.70
C LYS A 33 4.24 -5.29 13.76
N GLN A 34 3.91 -6.55 13.45
CA GLN A 34 3.35 -7.49 14.41
C GLN A 34 4.41 -7.81 15.48
N GLY A 35 4.01 -7.83 16.76
CA GLY A 35 4.93 -7.96 17.88
C GLY A 35 5.69 -6.67 18.24
N GLY A 36 5.31 -5.53 17.65
CA GLY A 36 5.80 -4.21 18.04
C GLY A 36 7.16 -3.80 17.46
N GLY A 37 7.62 -2.62 17.87
CA GLY A 37 8.88 -2.01 17.45
C GLY A 37 8.74 -1.08 16.25
N LYS A 38 8.80 -1.63 15.02
CA LYS A 38 8.84 -0.81 13.80
C LYS A 38 7.44 -0.35 13.37
N ALA A 39 7.30 0.94 13.10
CA ALA A 39 6.18 1.53 12.36
C ALA A 39 6.68 2.22 11.09
N VAL A 40 5.83 2.28 10.08
CA VAL A 40 5.99 3.06 8.85
C VAL A 40 4.75 3.92 8.70
N GLU A 41 4.94 5.20 8.51
CA GLU A 41 3.87 6.16 8.27
C GLU A 41 4.27 7.02 7.09
N VAL A 42 3.37 7.14 6.12
CA VAL A 42 3.57 7.95 4.93
C VAL A 42 2.32 8.78 4.74
N ASP A 43 2.45 10.07 5.00
CA ASP A 43 1.39 11.05 4.74
C ASP A 43 1.10 11.15 3.24
N LYS A 44 -0.17 11.36 2.89
CA LYS A 44 -0.63 11.51 1.50
C LYS A 44 0.18 12.57 0.74
N SER A 45 0.50 13.70 1.37
CA SER A 45 1.27 14.79 0.76
C SER A 45 2.71 14.39 0.43
N ASN A 46 3.25 13.39 1.14
CA ASN A 46 4.60 12.87 0.93
C ASN A 46 4.63 11.68 -0.04
N ILE A 47 3.48 11.14 -0.48
CA ILE A 47 3.45 10.09 -1.50
C ILE A 47 3.76 10.73 -2.85
N SER A 48 4.82 10.25 -3.50
CA SER A 48 5.18 10.66 -4.85
C SER A 48 4.60 9.71 -5.89
N VAL A 49 4.73 8.39 -5.66
CA VAL A 49 4.26 7.36 -6.59
C VAL A 49 3.77 6.15 -5.81
N LEU A 50 2.69 5.54 -6.29
CA LEU A 50 2.26 4.20 -5.83
C LEU A 50 2.32 3.22 -7.01
N PHE A 51 2.73 1.99 -6.72
CA PHE A 51 2.82 0.89 -7.69
C PHE A 51 1.96 -0.26 -7.21
N TRP A 52 0.98 -0.68 -7.99
CA TRP A 52 0.22 -1.89 -7.70
C TRP A 52 0.65 -3.00 -8.65
N MET A 53 1.17 -4.10 -8.09
CA MET A 53 1.68 -5.23 -8.86
C MET A 53 1.02 -6.53 -8.40
N LYS A 54 0.39 -7.22 -9.34
CA LYS A 54 0.00 -8.61 -9.15
C LYS A 54 1.19 -9.51 -9.42
N VAL A 55 1.55 -10.36 -8.46
CA VAL A 55 2.58 -11.39 -8.59
C VAL A 55 1.89 -12.74 -8.36
N GLN A 56 2.41 -13.82 -8.95
CA GLN A 56 1.76 -15.15 -9.07
C GLN A 56 0.99 -15.68 -7.84
N ARG A 57 1.33 -15.28 -6.61
CA ARG A 57 0.63 -15.69 -5.36
C ARG A 57 0.23 -14.56 -4.42
N SER A 58 0.51 -13.30 -4.77
CA SER A 58 0.22 -12.18 -3.88
C SER A 58 0.14 -10.89 -4.65
N THR A 59 -0.73 -9.99 -4.21
CA THR A 59 -0.72 -8.61 -4.68
C THR A 59 0.18 -7.75 -3.78
N GLN A 60 0.89 -6.81 -4.41
CA GLN A 60 1.92 -5.98 -3.78
C GLN A 60 1.63 -4.50 -4.05
N LEU A 61 1.85 -3.67 -3.02
CA LEU A 61 1.82 -2.21 -3.11
C LEU A 61 3.22 -1.66 -2.85
N GLY A 62 3.79 -0.99 -3.84
CA GLY A 62 4.96 -0.14 -3.69
C GLY A 62 4.54 1.29 -3.39
N VAL A 63 5.18 1.93 -2.41
CA VAL A 63 4.98 3.34 -2.06
C VAL A 63 6.32 4.04 -2.13
N ARG A 64 6.45 5.02 -3.02
CA ARG A 64 7.61 5.91 -3.08
C ARG A 64 7.25 7.25 -2.49
N SER A 65 7.96 7.64 -1.44
CA SER A 65 7.86 8.96 -0.84
C SER A 65 8.68 9.97 -1.65
N LYS A 66 8.32 11.26 -1.56
CA LYS A 66 9.08 12.37 -2.18
C LYS A 66 10.50 12.47 -1.63
N ASP A 67 10.73 12.01 -0.40
CA ASP A 67 12.05 11.93 0.23
C ASP A 67 12.92 10.79 -0.34
N GLY A 68 12.43 10.07 -1.35
CA GLY A 68 13.15 8.99 -2.03
C GLY A 68 13.06 7.63 -1.35
N LEU A 69 12.38 7.54 -0.19
CA LEU A 69 12.13 6.27 0.49
C LEU A 69 11.16 5.40 -0.31
N TYR A 70 11.43 4.09 -0.35
CA TYR A 70 10.59 3.10 -1.01
C TYR A 70 10.14 2.02 -0.04
N TYR A 71 8.83 1.88 0.11
CA TYR A 71 8.20 0.87 0.95
C TYR A 71 7.47 -0.14 0.08
N LYS A 72 7.69 -1.43 0.34
CA LYS A 72 7.04 -2.52 -0.37
C LYS A 72 6.16 -3.29 0.60
N PHE A 73 4.85 -3.24 0.39
CA PHE A 73 3.85 -3.98 1.15
C PHE A 73 3.36 -5.18 0.34
N ILE A 74 3.31 -6.35 0.96
CA ILE A 74 3.02 -7.64 0.31
C ILE A 74 1.95 -8.37 1.11
N GLY A 75 1.07 -9.11 0.44
CA GLY A 75 0.09 -9.98 1.09
C GLY A 75 -1.34 -9.49 0.99
N PHE A 76 -1.62 -8.52 0.11
CA PHE A 76 -2.98 -8.18 -0.26
C PHE A 76 -3.61 -9.39 -0.95
N ARG A 77 -4.74 -9.87 -0.42
CA ARG A 77 -5.50 -10.97 -1.02
C ARG A 77 -6.21 -10.44 -2.27
N ASP A 78 -6.28 -11.28 -3.30
CA ASP A 78 -7.07 -11.07 -4.52
C ASP A 78 -8.56 -10.95 -4.16
N THR A 79 -8.94 -9.78 -3.66
CA THR A 79 -10.32 -9.33 -3.63
C THR A 79 -10.36 -8.17 -4.60
N VAL A 80 -10.45 -8.53 -5.88
CA VAL A 80 -10.64 -7.63 -7.02
C VAL A 80 -11.79 -6.63 -6.77
N CYS A 81 -12.67 -6.91 -5.80
CA CYS A 81 -13.83 -6.07 -5.47
C CYS A 81 -13.62 -5.10 -4.29
N CYS A 82 -12.63 -5.27 -3.40
CA CYS A 82 -12.52 -4.42 -2.21
C CYS A 82 -11.98 -3.00 -2.48
N PHE A 83 -11.48 -2.74 -3.70
CA PHE A 83 -11.10 -1.39 -4.14
C PHE A 83 -12.18 -0.71 -5.00
N SER A 84 -13.40 -1.26 -5.08
CA SER A 84 -14.52 -0.56 -5.73
C SER A 84 -14.84 0.82 -5.13
N PRO A 85 -14.63 1.11 -3.83
CA PRO A 85 -14.76 2.48 -3.30
C PRO A 85 -13.57 3.39 -3.64
N ALA A 86 -12.39 2.82 -3.84
CA ALA A 86 -11.18 3.56 -4.17
C ALA A 86 -11.02 3.81 -5.68
N HIS A 87 -11.78 3.09 -6.52
CA HIS A 87 -12.00 3.43 -7.93
C HIS A 87 -12.53 4.87 -8.08
N SER A 88 -13.35 5.33 -7.13
CA SER A 88 -13.92 6.69 -7.12
C SER A 88 -12.99 7.75 -6.54
N LEU A 89 -11.92 7.37 -5.81
CA LEU A 89 -10.99 8.33 -5.19
C LEU A 89 -9.66 8.45 -5.93
N PHE A 90 -9.32 7.49 -6.79
CA PHE A 90 -8.00 7.41 -7.43
C PHE A 90 -8.00 7.08 -8.94
N HIS A 91 -9.16 7.06 -9.61
CA HIS A 91 -9.29 6.84 -11.07
C HIS A 91 -8.36 5.70 -11.58
N LEU A 92 -8.63 4.48 -11.12
CA LEU A 92 -7.80 3.31 -11.42
C LEU A 92 -8.23 2.70 -12.77
N SER A 93 -7.27 2.42 -13.66
CA SER A 93 -7.49 1.59 -14.85
C SER A 93 -6.82 0.24 -14.64
N THR A 94 -7.59 -0.84 -14.78
CA THR A 94 -7.13 -2.23 -14.62
C THR A 94 -6.27 -2.64 -15.80
N SER A 95 -4.95 -2.52 -15.66
CA SER A 95 -3.95 -3.25 -16.46
C SER A 95 -2.63 -3.35 -15.70
N ASP A 96 -1.95 -4.48 -15.85
CA ASP A 96 -0.96 -5.12 -14.95
C ASP A 96 0.29 -4.33 -14.51
N LYS A 97 0.40 -3.04 -14.77
CA LYS A 97 1.39 -2.14 -14.17
C LYS A 97 0.77 -0.77 -13.98
N VAL A 98 0.02 -0.59 -12.90
CA VAL A 98 -0.59 0.72 -12.59
C VAL A 98 0.45 1.56 -11.85
N ILE A 99 0.97 2.59 -12.55
CA ILE A 99 1.59 3.76 -11.92
C ILE A 99 0.44 4.66 -11.49
N LEU A 100 0.22 4.82 -10.20
CA LEU A 100 -0.77 5.76 -9.70
C LEU A 100 -0.15 7.16 -9.72
N ASN A 101 -0.52 7.94 -10.71
CA ASN A 101 -0.30 9.38 -10.68
C ASN A 101 -1.29 10.00 -9.70
N VAL A 102 -0.77 10.59 -8.63
CA VAL A 102 -1.57 11.31 -7.63
C VAL A 102 -1.78 12.75 -8.14
N PHE A 103 -2.65 12.94 -9.14
CA PHE A 103 -3.12 14.26 -9.61
C PHE A 103 -4.50 14.04 -10.26
N ASN A 104 -5.58 14.78 -10.03
CA ASN A 104 -5.88 16.03 -9.33
C ASN A 104 -7.25 15.85 -8.67
#